data_AF-A0A6I5NYR9-F1
#
_entry.id   AF-A0A6I5NYR9-F1
#
_cell.length_a   1.000
_cell.length_b   1.000
_cell.length_c   1.000
_cell.angle_alpha   90.00
_cell.angle_beta   90.00
_cell.angle_gamma   90.00
#
_symmetry.space_group_name_H-M   'P 1'
#
loop_
_entity.id
_entity.type
_entity.pdbx_description
1 polymer ?
#
loop_
_entity_poly.entity_id
_entity_poly.type
_entity_poly.pdbx_seq_one_letter_code
_entity_poly.pdbx_strand_id
1 'polypeptide(L)'
;KSSTLNVSREEIEALSSDLRHILEIDSAIEKELATIRLSERTGFSTEDCRTLLQVYAEEEKSRWQRWRFSKPLVWIESGFEEINYWLEKWDFLKFLDYASKITIIIGLITFISQYDPAKVREREELARREAHYEAWQVINSAIGQSGSGGRLDALQTLSRDGVSLSGVNLGNAYLAELKLQGANLRSAILKQADLTGADLSYANLANANLQGANLHEVRFYKANLRGADLSQAKNVTTANFEGAFYDEKTQGVLANAGAISLRSLAGSDLQHEKRLQGASLEALDFSNANLTGIDLSSANLSETDFSGANLTGADLKEANISFAKFQGANLTGANLDGVAIESFFLYNDSTRFPASFSLTDGLNLDEPITGKGGKFTWSMALKNGERMPNSVSFVESIKTLAEQLEKVEAQLGVPITVTSWYRPPEINRRVGGSGASAHVEGKAADIQLEAGTYTCSEIFTKLDWWRGGIGCHTVDSKILFIHLDLIEPFPSGSGARHWKIDRGREPDAGEAAIDE
;
A
#
# COMPACT_ATOMS: atom_id res chain seq x y z
N LYS A 1 -1.64 -53.65 52.02
CA LYS A 1 -1.75 -55.08 52.37
C LYS A 1 -3.24 -55.42 52.50
N SER A 2 -3.88 -55.91 51.45
CA SER A 2 -5.31 -56.25 51.42
C SER A 2 -5.63 -57.69 51.83
N SER A 3 -4.63 -58.47 52.26
CA SER A 3 -4.84 -59.88 52.62
C SER A 3 -5.24 -60.12 54.08
N THR A 4 -5.39 -59.06 54.90
CA THR A 4 -5.68 -59.18 56.34
C THR A 4 -6.92 -58.42 56.81
N LEU A 5 -7.61 -57.68 55.92
CA LEU A 5 -8.81 -56.93 56.25
C LEU A 5 -9.89 -57.32 55.25
N ASN A 6 -10.96 -57.95 55.76
CA ASN A 6 -12.08 -58.48 54.99
C ASN A 6 -12.99 -57.31 54.52
N VAL A 7 -12.42 -56.40 53.73
CA VAL A 7 -13.05 -55.15 53.28
C VAL A 7 -13.39 -55.31 51.81
N SER A 8 -14.65 -55.04 51.45
CA SER A 8 -15.12 -55.14 50.07
C SER A 8 -14.47 -54.08 49.19
N ARG A 9 -14.39 -54.36 47.88
CA ARG A 9 -13.81 -53.42 46.91
C ARG A 9 -14.57 -52.09 46.88
N GLU A 10 -15.89 -52.14 47.07
CA GLU A 10 -16.78 -50.98 47.11
C GLU A 10 -16.49 -50.08 48.33
N GLU A 11 -16.20 -50.67 49.49
CA GLU A 11 -15.81 -49.93 50.70
C GLU A 11 -14.44 -49.24 50.55
N ILE A 12 -13.49 -49.88 49.85
CA ILE A 12 -12.18 -49.29 49.56
C ILE A 12 -12.32 -48.12 48.57
N GLU A 13 -13.17 -48.24 47.56
CA GLU A 13 -13.41 -47.20 46.58
C GLU A 13 -14.13 -45.99 47.20
N ALA A 14 -15.12 -46.23 48.06
CA ALA A 14 -15.77 -45.17 48.84
C ALA A 14 -14.77 -44.43 49.73
N LEU A 15 -13.97 -45.16 50.51
CA LEU A 15 -12.94 -44.59 51.39
C LEU A 15 -11.91 -43.75 50.61
N SER A 16 -11.47 -44.23 49.45
CA SER A 16 -10.54 -43.50 48.57
C SER A 16 -11.12 -42.19 48.05
N SER A 17 -12.41 -42.18 47.69
CA SER A 17 -13.10 -40.97 47.24
C SER A 17 -13.20 -39.93 48.36
N ASP A 18 -13.51 -40.37 49.57
CA ASP A 18 -13.62 -39.49 50.74
C ASP A 18 -12.27 -38.88 51.11
N LEU A 19 -11.19 -39.67 51.12
CA LEU A 19 -9.84 -39.19 51.39
C LEU A 19 -9.39 -38.12 50.38
N ARG A 20 -9.73 -38.28 49.09
CA ARG A 20 -9.43 -37.27 48.06
C ARG A 20 -10.18 -35.97 48.32
N HIS A 21 -11.48 -36.04 48.59
CA HIS A 21 -12.28 -34.85 48.86
C HIS A 21 -11.80 -34.10 50.10
N ILE A 22 -11.32 -34.80 51.13
CA ILE A 22 -10.75 -34.15 52.32
C ILE A 22 -9.41 -33.48 51.98
N LEU A 23 -8.60 -34.06 51.09
CA LEU A 23 -7.32 -33.46 50.68
C LEU A 23 -7.48 -32.15 49.91
N GLU A 24 -8.58 -31.98 49.18
CA GLU A 24 -8.90 -30.77 48.42
C GLU A 24 -9.40 -29.60 49.29
N ILE A 25 -9.69 -29.83 50.58
CA ILE A 25 -10.07 -28.76 51.50
C ILE A 25 -8.84 -27.95 51.91
N ASP A 26 -8.87 -26.65 51.62
CA ASP A 26 -7.80 -25.70 51.92
C ASP A 26 -7.74 -25.28 53.41
N SER A 27 -8.88 -25.23 54.09
CA SER A 27 -8.96 -24.84 55.50
C SER A 27 -8.54 -25.98 56.42
N ALA A 28 -7.52 -25.75 57.25
CA ALA A 28 -7.01 -26.72 58.21
C ALA A 28 -8.08 -27.17 59.22
N ILE A 29 -8.97 -26.26 59.64
CA ILE A 29 -10.03 -26.55 60.61
C ILE A 29 -11.12 -27.43 59.98
N GLU A 30 -11.51 -27.14 58.75
CA GLU A 30 -12.54 -27.91 58.04
C GLU A 30 -12.04 -29.29 57.63
N LYS A 31 -10.75 -29.39 57.25
CA LYS A 31 -10.08 -30.65 56.95
C LYS A 31 -10.04 -31.58 58.17
N GLU A 32 -9.77 -31.01 59.34
CA GLU A 32 -9.76 -31.74 60.60
C GLU A 32 -11.17 -32.23 60.97
N LEU A 33 -12.17 -31.36 60.82
CA LEU A 33 -13.58 -31.71 61.07
C LEU A 33 -14.06 -32.83 60.12
N ALA A 34 -13.65 -32.79 58.85
CA ALA A 34 -13.99 -33.80 57.86
C ALA A 34 -13.27 -35.14 58.14
N THR A 35 -12.05 -35.10 58.66
CA THR A 35 -11.31 -36.29 59.10
C THR A 35 -11.98 -36.95 60.31
N ILE A 36 -12.49 -36.15 61.27
CA ILE A 36 -13.28 -36.66 62.40
C ILE A 36 -14.57 -37.33 61.91
N ARG A 37 -15.30 -36.69 60.98
CA ARG A 37 -16.53 -37.29 60.40
C ARG A 37 -16.25 -38.59 59.64
N LEU A 38 -15.10 -38.69 58.97
CA LEU A 38 -14.68 -39.93 58.31
C LEU A 38 -14.46 -41.05 59.35
N SER A 39 -13.86 -40.72 60.50
CA SER A 39 -13.63 -41.68 61.59
C SER A 39 -14.94 -42.22 62.17
N GLU A 40 -15.95 -41.37 62.36
CA GLU A 40 -17.29 -41.77 62.83
C GLU A 40 -18.02 -42.69 61.86
N ARG A 41 -17.90 -42.44 60.55
CA ARG A 41 -18.59 -43.24 59.51
C ARG A 41 -17.92 -44.59 59.26
N THR A 42 -16.59 -44.64 59.34
CA THR A 42 -15.80 -45.84 59.00
C THR A 42 -15.48 -46.71 60.22
N GLY A 43 -15.64 -46.16 61.42
CA GLY A 43 -15.29 -46.83 62.69
C GLY A 43 -13.79 -46.88 62.98
N PHE A 44 -12.95 -46.27 62.14
CA PHE A 44 -11.53 -46.10 62.40
C PHE A 44 -11.29 -45.05 63.48
N SER A 45 -10.18 -45.14 64.21
CA SER A 45 -9.80 -44.05 65.11
C SER A 45 -9.44 -42.80 64.29
N THR A 46 -9.63 -41.61 64.86
CA THR A 46 -9.28 -40.36 64.17
C THR A 46 -7.79 -40.32 63.79
N GLU A 47 -6.92 -40.94 64.59
CA GLU A 47 -5.48 -41.02 64.31
C GLU A 47 -5.17 -41.95 63.13
N ASP A 48 -5.89 -43.06 63.00
CA ASP A 48 -5.78 -43.95 61.83
C ASP A 48 -6.25 -43.24 60.55
N CYS A 49 -7.34 -42.46 60.64
CA CYS A 49 -7.81 -41.64 59.52
C CYS A 49 -6.79 -40.58 59.11
N ARG A 50 -6.13 -39.90 60.08
CA ARG A 50 -5.04 -38.95 59.78
C ARG A 50 -3.87 -39.64 59.09
N THR A 51 -3.47 -40.80 59.60
CA THR A 51 -2.39 -41.61 59.03
C THR A 51 -2.73 -42.05 57.61
N LEU A 52 -3.96 -42.51 57.37
CA LEU A 52 -4.45 -42.86 56.03
C LEU A 52 -4.46 -41.65 55.10
N LEU A 53 -4.88 -40.48 55.57
CA LEU A 53 -4.87 -39.23 54.78
C LEU A 53 -3.45 -38.82 54.38
N GLN A 54 -2.50 -38.94 55.31
CA GLN A 54 -1.09 -38.63 55.06
C GLN A 54 -0.49 -39.61 54.05
N VAL A 55 -0.70 -40.91 54.23
CA VAL A 55 -0.22 -41.94 53.28
C VAL A 55 -0.87 -41.75 51.91
N TYR A 56 -2.16 -41.41 51.85
CA TYR A 56 -2.86 -41.14 50.59
C TYR A 56 -2.32 -39.87 49.89
N ALA A 57 -2.03 -38.81 50.65
CA ALA A 57 -1.44 -37.58 50.12
C ALA A 57 -0.01 -37.80 49.59
N GLU A 58 0.78 -38.60 50.30
CA GLU A 58 2.13 -39.00 49.87
C GLU A 58 2.06 -39.87 48.61
N GLU A 59 1.09 -40.80 48.52
CA GLU A 59 0.85 -41.58 47.31
C GLU A 59 0.38 -40.71 46.13
N GLU A 60 -0.50 -39.73 46.33
CA GLU A 60 -0.92 -38.83 45.24
C GLU A 60 0.24 -37.94 44.76
N LYS A 61 1.05 -37.39 45.67
CA LYS A 61 2.29 -36.68 45.31
C LYS A 61 3.26 -37.59 44.56
N SER A 62 3.42 -38.84 45.01
CA SER A 62 4.26 -39.84 44.33
C SER A 62 3.67 -40.26 42.97
N ARG A 63 2.34 -40.33 42.82
CA ARG A 63 1.67 -40.58 41.54
C ARG A 63 1.88 -39.43 40.56
N TRP A 64 1.83 -38.18 41.02
CA TRP A 64 2.15 -37.00 40.20
C TRP A 64 3.63 -36.95 39.79
N GLN A 65 4.55 -37.32 40.69
CA GLN A 65 5.98 -37.42 40.36
C GLN A 65 6.29 -38.61 39.44
N ARG A 66 5.62 -39.76 39.62
CA ARG A 66 5.67 -40.91 38.69
C ARG A 66 5.03 -40.57 37.34
N TRP A 67 3.95 -39.79 37.31
CA TRP A 67 3.31 -39.32 36.07
C TRP A 67 4.25 -38.45 35.22
N ARG A 68 5.13 -37.67 35.86
CA ARG A 68 6.09 -36.79 35.18
C ARG A 68 7.32 -37.52 34.63
N PHE A 69 7.63 -38.75 35.07
CA PHE A 69 8.88 -39.42 34.71
C PHE A 69 8.84 -40.94 34.42
N SER A 70 7.75 -41.69 34.66
CA SER A 70 7.82 -43.17 34.64
C SER A 70 6.97 -43.90 33.59
N LYS A 71 6.17 -43.23 32.73
CA LYS A 71 5.56 -43.94 31.59
C LYS A 71 6.56 -44.39 30.51
N PRO A 72 7.69 -43.71 30.25
CA PRO A 72 8.70 -44.25 29.34
C PRO A 72 9.42 -45.47 29.93
N LEU A 73 9.79 -45.43 31.21
CA LEU A 73 10.68 -46.44 31.80
C LEU A 73 10.00 -47.77 32.19
N VAL A 74 8.78 -47.75 32.74
CA VAL A 74 8.05 -48.99 33.08
C VAL A 74 7.51 -49.68 31.81
N TRP A 75 7.19 -48.91 30.77
CA TRP A 75 6.83 -49.45 29.46
C TRP A 75 8.04 -50.07 28.74
N ILE A 76 9.25 -49.54 28.96
CA ILE A 76 10.49 -50.13 28.43
C ILE A 76 10.79 -51.47 29.10
N GLU A 77 10.62 -51.62 30.42
CA GLU A 77 10.89 -52.90 31.12
C GLU A 77 9.89 -54.02 30.75
N SER A 78 8.59 -53.74 30.67
CA SER A 78 7.61 -54.72 30.18
C SER A 78 7.67 -54.91 28.66
N GLY A 79 8.08 -53.86 27.93
CA GLY A 79 8.28 -53.91 26.49
C GLY A 79 9.50 -54.74 26.09
N PHE A 80 10.57 -54.83 26.88
CA PHE A 80 11.76 -55.58 26.51
C PHE A 80 11.52 -57.10 26.38
N GLU A 81 10.58 -57.67 27.15
CA GLU A 81 10.22 -59.09 27.00
C GLU A 81 9.33 -59.36 25.77
N GLU A 82 8.38 -58.46 25.46
CA GLU A 82 7.58 -58.54 24.21
C GLU A 82 8.42 -58.19 22.97
N ILE A 83 9.33 -57.23 23.07
CA ILE A 83 10.24 -56.83 22.01
C ILE A 83 11.23 -57.95 21.69
N ASN A 84 11.73 -58.71 22.68
CA ASN A 84 12.56 -59.90 22.41
C ASN A 84 11.79 -60.99 21.63
N TYR A 85 10.51 -61.23 21.98
CA TYR A 85 9.64 -62.17 21.26
C TYR A 85 9.34 -61.71 19.82
N TRP A 86 9.25 -60.39 19.59
CA TRP A 86 9.05 -59.79 18.27
C TRP A 86 10.34 -59.67 17.43
N LEU A 87 11.49 -59.41 18.07
CA LEU A 87 12.81 -59.27 17.43
C LEU A 87 13.35 -60.59 16.87
N GLU A 88 13.00 -61.74 17.47
CA GLU A 88 13.33 -63.06 16.92
C GLU A 88 12.62 -63.34 15.58
N LYS A 89 11.54 -62.61 15.26
CA LYS A 89 10.72 -62.81 14.06
C LYS A 89 10.88 -61.74 12.98
N TRP A 90 11.69 -60.71 13.22
CA TRP A 90 11.83 -59.58 12.31
C TRP A 90 13.23 -59.50 11.68
N ASP A 91 13.28 -59.16 10.40
CA ASP A 91 14.52 -58.89 9.68
C ASP A 91 15.17 -57.61 10.25
N PHE A 92 16.37 -57.76 10.82
CA PHE A 92 17.13 -56.71 11.51
C PHE A 92 17.28 -55.43 10.67
N LEU A 93 17.35 -55.56 9.34
CA LEU A 93 17.46 -54.42 8.43
C LEU A 93 16.19 -53.57 8.37
N LYS A 94 14.99 -54.17 8.49
CA LYS A 94 13.71 -53.43 8.55
C LYS A 94 13.54 -52.73 9.89
N PHE A 95 13.99 -53.33 10.98
CA PHE A 95 13.95 -52.72 12.31
C PHE A 95 14.78 -51.43 12.36
N LEU A 96 15.99 -51.42 11.81
CA LEU A 96 16.83 -50.22 11.74
C LEU A 96 16.18 -49.09 10.93
N ASP A 97 15.48 -49.41 9.84
CA ASP A 97 14.73 -48.43 9.05
C ASP A 97 13.58 -47.80 9.86
N TYR A 98 12.82 -48.60 10.61
CA TYR A 98 11.77 -48.07 11.50
C TYR A 98 12.33 -47.26 12.69
N ALA A 99 13.43 -47.71 13.29
CA ALA A 99 14.07 -47.00 14.40
C ALA A 99 14.58 -45.62 13.98
N SER A 100 15.11 -45.49 12.75
CA SER A 100 15.53 -44.19 12.20
C SER A 100 14.33 -43.23 12.04
N LYS A 101 13.19 -43.73 11.56
CA LYS A 101 11.94 -42.94 11.41
C LYS A 101 11.36 -42.53 12.75
N ILE A 102 11.39 -43.40 13.76
CA ILE A 102 10.95 -43.09 15.12
C ILE A 102 11.83 -42.01 15.75
N THR A 103 13.15 -42.06 15.52
CA THR A 103 14.09 -41.05 16.02
C THR A 103 13.80 -39.66 15.43
N ILE A 104 13.49 -39.60 14.14
CA ILE A 104 13.07 -38.36 13.46
C ILE A 104 11.74 -37.85 14.04
N ILE A 105 10.77 -38.72 14.26
CA ILE A 105 9.47 -38.37 14.84
C ILE A 105 9.63 -37.83 16.27
N ILE A 106 10.45 -38.47 17.10
CA ILE A 106 10.78 -37.99 18.45
C ILE A 106 11.48 -36.63 18.38
N GLY A 107 12.43 -36.45 17.44
CA GLY A 107 13.07 -35.15 17.19
C GLY A 107 12.05 -34.06 16.82
N LEU A 108 11.08 -34.38 15.96
CA LEU A 108 10.02 -33.47 15.54
C LEU A 108 9.08 -33.11 16.69
N ILE A 109 8.67 -34.09 17.50
CA ILE A 109 7.82 -33.89 18.68
C ILE A 109 8.57 -33.06 19.73
N THR A 110 9.88 -33.30 19.92
CA THR A 110 10.71 -32.52 20.84
C THR A 110 10.85 -31.07 20.36
N PHE A 111 11.06 -30.86 19.05
CA PHE A 111 11.08 -29.53 18.43
C PHE A 111 9.75 -28.79 18.58
N ILE A 112 8.63 -29.46 18.29
CA ILE A 112 7.28 -28.87 18.38
C ILE A 112 6.88 -28.61 19.85
N SER A 113 7.24 -29.49 20.78
CA SER A 113 6.93 -29.31 22.21
C SER A 113 7.79 -28.24 22.90
N GLN A 114 8.98 -27.92 22.37
CA GLN A 114 9.77 -26.77 22.80
C GLN A 114 9.38 -25.47 22.09
N TYR A 115 8.66 -25.56 20.96
CA TYR A 115 8.14 -24.42 20.22
C TYR A 115 6.86 -23.89 20.87
N ASP A 116 7.02 -23.07 21.91
CA ASP A 116 5.94 -22.27 22.48
C ASP A 116 5.90 -20.90 21.77
N PRO A 117 4.95 -20.67 20.85
CA PRO A 117 4.88 -19.43 20.09
C PRO A 117 4.63 -18.21 20.99
N ALA A 118 4.12 -18.37 22.22
CA ALA A 118 4.00 -17.26 23.16
C ALA A 118 5.36 -16.83 23.71
N LYS A 119 6.24 -17.77 24.06
CA LYS A 119 7.60 -17.49 24.56
C LYS A 119 8.53 -16.94 23.48
N VAL A 120 8.36 -17.35 22.23
CA VAL A 120 9.12 -16.78 21.10
C VAL A 120 8.76 -15.32 20.92
N ARG A 121 7.46 -14.98 20.90
CA ARG A 121 6.99 -13.59 20.82
C ARG A 121 7.50 -12.74 21.98
N GLU A 122 7.47 -13.28 23.21
CA GLU A 122 7.99 -12.58 24.39
C GLU A 122 9.49 -12.29 24.30
N ARG A 123 10.29 -13.24 23.81
CA ARG A 123 11.74 -13.04 23.58
C ARG A 123 12.02 -12.02 22.49
N GLU A 124 11.26 -12.05 21.40
CA GLU A 124 11.39 -11.07 20.30
C GLU A 124 10.98 -9.66 20.73
N GLU A 125 9.97 -9.54 21.60
CA GLU A 125 9.54 -8.27 22.15
C GLU A 125 10.55 -7.72 23.15
N LEU A 126 11.12 -8.57 24.00
CA LEU A 126 12.21 -8.19 24.91
C LEU A 126 13.45 -7.72 24.13
N ALA A 127 13.87 -8.47 23.12
CA ALA A 127 15.01 -8.10 22.28
C ALA A 127 14.77 -6.77 21.54
N ARG A 128 13.54 -6.52 21.08
CA ARG A 128 13.16 -5.21 20.49
C ARG A 128 13.25 -4.07 21.51
N ARG A 129 12.76 -4.28 22.74
CA ARG A 129 12.85 -3.28 23.81
C ARG A 129 14.29 -2.98 24.19
N GLU A 130 15.16 -3.99 24.26
CA GLU A 130 16.59 -3.83 24.49
C GLU A 130 17.25 -3.03 23.36
N ALA A 131 16.98 -3.40 22.10
CA ALA A 131 17.48 -2.67 20.94
C ALA A 131 17.01 -1.21 20.90
N HIS A 132 15.75 -0.94 21.24
CA HIS A 132 15.22 0.43 21.34
C HIS A 132 15.93 1.22 22.45
N TYR A 133 16.16 0.59 23.59
CA TYR A 133 16.87 1.20 24.70
C TYR A 133 18.32 1.55 24.32
N GLU A 134 19.05 0.62 23.70
CA GLU A 134 20.40 0.85 23.20
C GLU A 134 20.44 1.97 22.15
N ALA A 135 19.50 1.97 21.20
CA ALA A 135 19.38 3.02 20.20
C ALA A 135 19.17 4.40 20.85
N TRP A 136 18.29 4.50 21.85
CA TRP A 136 18.09 5.74 22.61
C TRP A 136 19.33 6.15 23.42
N GLN A 137 20.07 5.20 23.98
CA GLN A 137 21.33 5.50 24.65
C GLN A 137 22.34 6.11 23.68
N VAL A 138 22.51 5.51 22.49
CA VAL A 138 23.41 6.03 21.44
C VAL A 138 23.01 7.44 21.01
N ILE A 139 21.70 7.69 20.83
CA ILE A 139 21.18 9.00 20.43
C ILE A 139 21.45 10.06 21.51
N ASN A 140 21.19 9.72 22.78
CA ASN A 140 21.31 10.64 23.91
C ASN A 140 22.77 10.89 24.30
N SER A 141 23.65 9.89 24.18
CA SER A 141 25.08 10.07 24.46
C SER A 141 25.77 10.96 23.42
N ALA A 142 25.21 11.09 22.22
CA ALA A 142 25.76 11.87 21.12
C ALA A 142 25.24 13.32 21.04
N ILE A 143 24.52 13.80 22.06
CA ILE A 143 24.01 15.18 22.10
C ILE A 143 25.18 16.17 22.09
N GLY A 144 25.13 17.17 21.20
CA GLY A 144 26.18 18.18 21.03
C GLY A 144 27.42 17.70 20.28
N GLN A 145 27.46 16.43 19.87
CA GLN A 145 28.48 15.90 18.99
C GLN A 145 27.97 15.85 17.56
N SER A 146 28.88 16.04 16.59
CA SER A 146 28.57 15.99 15.17
C SER A 146 28.16 14.61 14.66
N GLY A 147 28.03 13.60 15.52
CA GLY A 147 27.46 12.29 15.19
C GLY A 147 28.45 11.33 14.51
N SER A 148 28.31 10.06 14.85
CA SER A 148 28.97 8.89 14.25
C SER A 148 27.93 8.04 13.50
N GLY A 149 28.36 7.15 12.59
CA GLY A 149 27.44 6.28 11.83
C GLY A 149 26.45 5.47 12.70
N GLY A 150 26.81 5.14 13.95
CA GLY A 150 25.92 4.45 14.89
C GLY A 150 24.69 5.28 15.29
N ARG A 151 24.77 6.61 15.29
CA ARG A 151 23.61 7.48 15.57
C ARG A 151 22.59 7.44 14.43
N LEU A 152 23.05 7.37 13.18
CA LEU A 152 22.19 7.26 12.00
C LEU A 152 21.44 5.92 11.98
N ASP A 153 22.13 4.84 12.33
CA ASP A 153 21.55 3.50 12.40
C ASP A 153 20.50 3.40 13.53
N ALA A 154 20.80 3.97 14.69
CA ALA A 154 19.87 4.06 15.81
C ALA A 154 18.58 4.82 15.43
N LEU A 155 18.70 5.99 14.78
CA LEU A 155 17.54 6.78 14.34
C LEU A 155 16.68 6.03 13.31
N GLN A 156 17.31 5.40 12.32
CA GLN A 156 16.61 4.63 11.29
C GLN A 156 15.94 3.38 11.87
N THR A 157 16.59 2.71 12.82
CA THR A 157 16.03 1.55 13.52
C THR A 157 14.77 1.94 14.29
N LEU A 158 14.82 3.00 15.09
CA LEU A 158 13.66 3.50 15.82
C LEU A 158 12.53 3.92 14.89
N SER A 159 12.85 4.62 13.79
CA SER A 159 11.85 5.04 12.80
C SER A 159 11.19 3.88 12.08
N ARG A 160 11.98 2.88 11.64
CA ARG A 160 11.46 1.66 10.99
C ARG A 160 10.50 0.90 11.89
N ASP A 161 10.78 0.89 13.18
CA ASP A 161 9.96 0.22 14.19
C ASP A 161 8.77 1.09 14.66
N GLY A 162 8.57 2.27 14.06
CA GLY A 162 7.44 3.17 14.35
C GLY A 162 7.56 3.92 15.69
N VAL A 163 8.75 3.94 16.30
CA VAL A 163 8.99 4.65 17.56
C VAL A 163 9.00 6.16 17.28
N SER A 164 8.25 6.91 18.10
CA SER A 164 8.22 8.37 17.99
C SER A 164 9.58 8.98 18.33
N LEU A 165 10.11 9.82 17.43
CA LEU A 165 11.30 10.63 17.62
C LEU A 165 10.94 12.07 18.02
N SER A 166 9.76 12.29 18.58
CA SER A 166 9.30 13.62 18.96
C SER A 166 10.21 14.22 20.03
N GLY A 167 10.60 15.49 19.85
CA GLY A 167 11.45 16.21 20.80
C GLY A 167 12.92 15.81 20.81
N VAL A 168 13.35 14.89 19.93
CA VAL A 168 14.75 14.42 19.91
C VAL A 168 15.73 15.57 19.69
N ASN A 169 16.86 15.56 20.41
CA ASN A 169 17.90 16.57 20.25
C ASN A 169 19.02 16.10 19.32
N LEU A 170 19.00 16.63 18.10
CA LEU A 170 19.92 16.35 17.00
C LEU A 170 20.67 17.62 16.55
N GLY A 171 20.79 18.63 17.43
CA GLY A 171 21.48 19.87 17.09
C GLY A 171 22.96 19.65 16.76
N ASN A 172 23.45 20.31 15.71
CA ASN A 172 24.81 20.17 15.16
C ASN A 172 25.19 18.76 14.66
N ALA A 173 24.22 17.84 14.54
CA ALA A 173 24.50 16.47 14.10
C ALA A 173 24.77 16.40 12.59
N TYR A 174 25.66 15.50 12.19
CA TYR A 174 25.83 15.06 10.81
C TYR A 174 24.81 13.97 10.51
N LEU A 175 23.82 14.32 9.69
CA LEU A 175 22.65 13.53 9.32
C LEU A 175 22.50 13.42 7.81
N ALA A 176 23.62 13.49 7.09
CA ALA A 176 23.62 13.36 5.63
C ALA A 176 23.05 11.98 5.23
N GLU A 177 22.24 11.98 4.17
CA GLU A 177 21.58 10.80 3.58
C GLU A 177 20.68 10.01 4.55
N LEU A 178 20.30 10.61 5.68
CA LEU A 178 19.43 10.00 6.67
C LEU A 178 18.05 9.67 6.06
N LYS A 179 17.53 8.47 6.31
CA LYS A 179 16.22 8.01 5.80
C LYS A 179 15.20 7.92 6.94
N LEU A 180 14.30 8.90 7.00
CA LEU A 180 13.27 8.99 8.04
C LEU A 180 11.89 9.27 7.43
N GLN A 181 11.56 8.58 6.34
CA GLN A 181 10.27 8.73 5.67
C GLN A 181 9.13 8.39 6.64
N GLY A 182 8.14 9.27 6.76
CA GLY A 182 7.00 9.09 7.67
C GLY A 182 7.33 9.19 9.16
N ALA A 183 8.58 9.51 9.55
CA ALA A 183 8.98 9.57 10.95
C ALA A 183 8.25 10.70 11.70
N ASN A 184 7.98 10.47 12.99
CA ASN A 184 7.45 11.52 13.87
C ASN A 184 8.60 12.28 14.56
N LEU A 185 8.96 13.44 14.03
CA LEU A 185 10.00 14.37 14.51
C LEU A 185 9.38 15.66 15.09
N ARG A 186 8.14 15.61 15.55
CA ARG A 186 7.44 16.78 16.10
C ARG A 186 8.28 17.39 17.23
N SER A 187 8.51 18.70 17.20
CA SER A 187 9.31 19.43 18.19
C SER A 187 10.79 18.99 18.30
N ALA A 188 11.31 18.23 17.34
CA ALA A 188 12.73 17.86 17.33
C ALA A 188 13.65 19.09 17.21
N ILE A 189 14.85 19.00 17.80
CA ILE A 189 15.86 20.04 17.74
C ILE A 189 16.90 19.61 16.69
N LEU A 190 16.86 20.22 15.51
CA LEU A 190 17.75 19.98 14.36
C LEU A 190 18.61 21.22 14.06
N LYS A 191 18.75 22.13 15.04
CA LYS A 191 19.50 23.38 14.89
C LYS A 191 20.92 23.10 14.39
N GLN A 192 21.31 23.73 13.30
CA GLN A 192 22.64 23.60 12.66
C GLN A 192 23.02 22.16 12.28
N ALA A 193 22.06 21.23 12.19
CA ALA A 193 22.31 19.89 11.70
C ALA A 193 22.64 19.90 10.20
N ASP A 194 23.48 18.96 9.76
CA ASP A 194 23.73 18.71 8.36
C ASP A 194 22.77 17.63 7.86
N LEU A 195 21.76 18.01 7.09
CA LEU A 195 20.75 17.09 6.56
C LEU A 195 21.00 16.80 5.07
N THR A 196 22.19 17.05 4.53
CA THR A 196 22.45 16.93 3.08
C THR A 196 21.93 15.60 2.51
N GLY A 197 21.03 15.65 1.53
CA GLY A 197 20.44 14.47 0.87
C GLY A 197 19.51 13.61 1.74
N ALA A 198 19.14 14.07 2.95
CA ALA A 198 18.24 13.33 3.82
C ALA A 198 16.82 13.23 3.23
N ASP A 199 16.17 12.10 3.47
CA ASP A 199 14.80 11.85 3.05
C ASP A 199 13.84 11.91 4.25
N LEU A 200 13.11 13.01 4.32
CA LEU A 200 12.09 13.33 5.32
C LEU A 200 10.70 13.37 4.70
N SER A 201 10.50 12.69 3.56
CA SER A 201 9.20 12.64 2.88
C SER A 201 8.14 12.09 3.83
N TYR A 202 6.96 12.71 3.85
CA TYR A 202 5.82 12.37 4.73
C TYR A 202 6.10 12.48 6.24
N ALA A 203 7.27 12.96 6.67
CA ALA A 203 7.62 13.07 8.09
C ALA A 203 6.81 14.18 8.78
N ASN A 204 6.57 14.02 10.09
CA ASN A 204 5.97 15.06 10.91
C ASN A 204 7.06 15.86 11.62
N LEU A 205 7.35 17.06 11.13
CA LEU A 205 8.32 18.02 11.67
C LEU A 205 7.64 19.24 12.33
N ALA A 206 6.37 19.12 12.71
CA ALA A 206 5.64 20.25 13.27
C ALA A 206 6.35 20.81 14.52
N ASN A 207 6.54 22.12 14.57
CA ASN A 207 7.29 22.84 15.61
C ASN A 207 8.77 22.41 15.78
N ALA A 208 9.37 21.71 14.82
CA ALA A 208 10.79 21.37 14.88
C ALA A 208 11.67 22.62 14.70
N ASN A 209 12.85 22.62 15.32
CA ASN A 209 13.82 23.69 15.18
C ASN A 209 14.90 23.30 14.16
N LEU A 210 14.81 23.79 12.93
CA LEU A 210 15.79 23.62 11.86
C LEU A 210 16.67 24.87 11.65
N GLN A 211 16.77 25.74 12.66
CA GLN A 211 17.52 26.99 12.52
C GLN A 211 18.97 26.72 12.11
N GLY A 212 19.43 27.32 11.01
CA GLY A 212 20.81 27.16 10.54
C GLY A 212 21.16 25.79 9.96
N ALA A 213 20.21 24.86 9.84
CA ALA A 213 20.45 23.53 9.28
C ALA A 213 20.85 23.60 7.79
N ASN A 214 21.65 22.65 7.33
CA ASN A 214 21.97 22.50 5.91
C ASN A 214 20.93 21.60 5.24
N LEU A 215 20.17 22.16 4.30
CA LEU A 215 19.06 21.49 3.63
C LEU A 215 19.38 21.09 2.18
N HIS A 216 20.65 21.02 1.81
CA HIS A 216 21.05 20.70 0.45
C HIS A 216 20.46 19.35 0.01
N GLU A 217 19.59 19.37 -1.02
CA GLU A 217 18.94 18.17 -1.59
C GLU A 217 18.09 17.35 -0.60
N VAL A 218 17.59 17.99 0.47
CA VAL A 218 16.65 17.34 1.39
C VAL A 218 15.30 17.13 0.72
N ARG A 219 14.67 15.97 0.94
CA ARG A 219 13.30 15.70 0.50
C ARG A 219 12.31 15.92 1.64
N PHE A 220 11.47 16.95 1.51
CA PHE A 220 10.33 17.24 2.38
C PHE A 220 8.99 16.93 1.69
N TYR A 221 8.96 16.07 0.66
CA TYR A 221 7.75 15.77 -0.09
C TYR A 221 6.59 15.37 0.85
N LYS A 222 5.50 16.14 0.83
CA LYS A 222 4.33 15.95 1.73
C LYS A 222 4.63 15.89 3.23
N ALA A 223 5.76 16.44 3.68
CA ALA A 223 6.10 16.53 5.10
C ALA A 223 5.30 17.62 5.81
N ASN A 224 5.05 17.47 7.11
CA ASN A 224 4.40 18.50 7.92
C ASN A 224 5.44 19.38 8.63
N LEU A 225 5.62 20.61 8.16
CA LEU A 225 6.54 21.63 8.67
C LEU A 225 5.81 22.79 9.38
N ARG A 226 4.52 22.65 9.74
CA ARG A 226 3.78 23.72 10.44
C ARG A 226 4.47 24.11 11.74
N GLY A 227 4.74 25.39 11.94
CA GLY A 227 5.47 25.94 13.09
C GLY A 227 6.97 25.66 13.10
N ALA A 228 7.52 24.98 12.08
CA ALA A 228 8.94 24.66 12.04
C ALA A 228 9.79 25.93 11.84
N ASP A 229 10.85 26.06 12.62
CA ASP A 229 11.76 27.20 12.52
C ASP A 229 12.88 26.90 11.54
N LEU A 230 12.77 27.46 10.33
CA LEU A 230 13.77 27.35 9.27
C LEU A 230 14.68 28.58 9.18
N SER A 231 14.64 29.48 10.16
CA SER A 231 15.44 30.70 10.14
C SER A 231 16.93 30.39 9.92
N GLN A 232 17.59 31.12 9.02
CA GLN A 232 19.00 30.93 8.69
C GLN A 232 19.37 29.55 8.10
N ALA A 233 18.39 28.70 7.75
CA ALA A 233 18.67 27.44 7.06
C ALA A 233 19.41 27.69 5.74
N LYS A 234 20.33 26.79 5.41
CA LYS A 234 21.21 26.89 4.23
C LYS A 234 20.71 25.97 3.13
N ASN A 235 20.98 26.33 1.87
CA ASN A 235 20.66 25.52 0.70
C ASN A 235 19.17 25.13 0.58
N VAL A 236 18.29 26.00 1.08
CA VAL A 236 16.84 25.78 1.08
C VAL A 236 16.30 25.62 -0.35
N THR A 237 16.88 26.31 -1.33
CA THR A 237 16.46 26.27 -2.74
C THR A 237 16.67 24.93 -3.43
N THR A 238 17.56 24.07 -2.93
CA THR A 238 17.80 22.75 -3.50
C THR A 238 17.03 21.65 -2.78
N ALA A 239 16.31 21.97 -1.70
CA ALA A 239 15.41 21.05 -1.04
C ALA A 239 14.08 20.95 -1.79
N ASN A 240 13.48 19.76 -1.79
CA ASN A 240 12.16 19.53 -2.36
C ASN A 240 11.07 19.75 -1.29
N PHE A 241 10.28 20.81 -1.44
CA PHE A 241 9.12 21.12 -0.58
C PHE A 241 7.76 20.80 -1.22
N GLU A 242 7.73 20.06 -2.32
CA GLU A 242 6.50 19.75 -3.05
C GLU A 242 5.46 19.07 -2.15
N GLY A 243 4.27 19.67 -2.06
CA GLY A 243 3.18 19.22 -1.21
C GLY A 243 3.44 19.25 0.30
N ALA A 244 4.57 19.81 0.75
CA ALA A 244 4.84 20.00 2.17
C ALA A 244 3.83 20.97 2.78
N PHE A 245 3.47 20.74 4.04
CA PHE A 245 2.54 21.60 4.77
C PHE A 245 3.31 22.55 5.67
N TYR A 246 3.15 23.86 5.51
CA TYR A 246 3.82 24.88 6.32
C TYR A 246 2.86 26.05 6.62
N ASP A 247 3.20 26.88 7.61
CA ASP A 247 2.43 28.07 7.98
C ASP A 247 3.10 29.36 7.49
N GLU A 248 2.49 30.52 7.75
CA GLU A 248 3.00 31.83 7.34
C GLU A 248 4.45 32.09 7.80
N LYS A 249 4.81 31.66 9.01
CA LYS A 249 6.17 31.85 9.55
C LYS A 249 7.18 31.10 8.69
N THR A 250 6.89 29.83 8.40
CA THR A 250 7.77 29.01 7.57
C THR A 250 7.76 29.49 6.12
N GLN A 251 6.60 29.84 5.57
CA GLN A 251 6.43 30.33 4.20
C GLN A 251 7.29 31.57 3.94
N GLY A 252 7.32 32.54 4.86
CA GLY A 252 8.14 33.74 4.71
C GLY A 252 9.63 33.44 4.57
N VAL A 253 10.15 32.42 5.26
CA VAL A 253 11.55 32.01 5.14
C VAL A 253 11.81 31.32 3.80
N LEU A 254 10.94 30.40 3.38
CA LEU A 254 11.08 29.68 2.12
C LEU A 254 10.98 30.61 0.91
N ALA A 255 10.04 31.57 0.94
CA ALA A 255 9.85 32.57 -0.10
C ALA A 255 11.04 33.53 -0.20
N ASN A 256 11.55 34.02 0.93
CA ASN A 256 12.74 34.89 0.96
C ASN A 256 13.99 34.17 0.44
N ALA A 257 14.09 32.86 0.66
CA ALA A 257 15.17 32.04 0.13
C ALA A 257 15.02 31.75 -1.37
N GLY A 258 13.87 32.06 -1.99
CA GLY A 258 13.55 31.71 -3.38
C GLY A 258 13.30 30.21 -3.57
N ALA A 259 13.05 29.47 -2.49
CA ALA A 259 12.78 28.03 -2.54
C ALA A 259 11.34 27.71 -2.96
N ILE A 260 10.43 28.67 -2.76
CA ILE A 260 9.06 28.65 -3.28
C ILE A 260 8.79 29.97 -4.01
N SER A 261 7.98 29.92 -5.07
CA SER A 261 7.59 31.13 -5.81
C SER A 261 6.68 32.02 -4.94
N LEU A 262 6.77 33.34 -5.09
CA LEU A 262 5.86 34.31 -4.45
C LEU A 262 4.39 34.17 -4.91
N ARG A 263 4.13 33.28 -5.89
CA ARG A 263 2.81 32.85 -6.35
C ARG A 263 2.33 31.52 -5.72
N SER A 264 3.09 30.96 -4.77
CA SER A 264 2.74 29.68 -4.14
C SER A 264 2.07 29.89 -2.77
N LEU A 265 0.86 29.34 -2.68
CA LEU A 265 0.03 29.13 -1.51
C LEU A 265 -0.19 27.62 -1.31
N ALA A 266 0.77 26.79 -1.74
CA ALA A 266 0.70 25.34 -1.59
C ALA A 266 0.58 24.93 -0.13
N GLY A 267 -0.31 23.98 0.17
CA GLY A 267 -0.55 23.47 1.51
C GLY A 267 -1.19 24.47 2.49
N SER A 268 -1.53 25.68 2.04
CA SER A 268 -2.17 26.72 2.86
C SER A 268 -3.56 26.31 3.34
N ASP A 269 -3.98 26.85 4.49
CA ASP A 269 -5.34 26.68 5.00
C ASP A 269 -6.11 27.99 4.82
N LEU A 270 -6.99 28.04 3.82
CA LEU A 270 -7.74 29.24 3.42
C LEU A 270 -9.26 29.07 3.54
N GLN A 271 -9.72 28.04 4.27
CA GLN A 271 -11.15 27.74 4.48
C GLN A 271 -11.97 28.88 5.12
N HIS A 272 -11.31 29.93 5.64
CA HIS A 272 -11.94 31.08 6.27
C HIS A 272 -11.71 32.40 5.52
N GLU A 273 -11.02 32.35 4.37
CA GLU A 273 -10.75 33.54 3.58
C GLU A 273 -11.99 34.00 2.82
N LYS A 274 -12.42 35.24 3.10
CA LYS A 274 -13.63 35.83 2.53
C LYS A 274 -13.37 36.79 1.36
N ARG A 275 -12.10 37.01 1.01
CA ARG A 275 -11.68 38.05 0.04
C ARG A 275 -11.34 37.53 -1.35
N LEU A 276 -11.57 36.24 -1.61
CA LEU A 276 -11.16 35.61 -2.88
C LEU A 276 -12.25 35.60 -3.96
N GLN A 277 -13.47 36.01 -3.62
CA GLN A 277 -14.54 36.25 -4.59
C GLN A 277 -14.10 37.30 -5.62
N GLY A 278 -14.20 36.95 -6.91
CA GLY A 278 -13.81 37.83 -8.03
C GLY A 278 -12.31 38.15 -8.10
N ALA A 279 -11.47 37.47 -7.30
CA ALA A 279 -10.05 37.78 -7.25
C ALA A 279 -9.31 37.32 -8.52
N SER A 280 -8.24 38.03 -8.86
CA SER A 280 -7.29 37.59 -9.88
C SER A 280 -6.23 36.69 -9.25
N LEU A 281 -6.34 35.39 -9.47
CA LEU A 281 -5.50 34.34 -8.88
C LEU A 281 -4.75 33.54 -9.95
N GLU A 282 -4.59 34.13 -11.14
CA GLU A 282 -3.96 33.52 -12.30
C GLU A 282 -2.54 33.00 -12.02
N ALA A 283 -2.31 31.75 -12.43
CA ALA A 283 -1.04 31.04 -12.28
C ALA A 283 -0.51 31.00 -10.83
N LEU A 284 -1.42 31.01 -9.84
CA LEU A 284 -1.07 30.70 -8.46
C LEU A 284 -0.97 29.19 -8.25
N ASP A 285 -0.18 28.79 -7.26
CA ASP A 285 -0.05 27.41 -6.84
C ASP A 285 -0.76 27.22 -5.51
N PHE A 286 -1.92 26.56 -5.53
CA PHE A 286 -2.71 26.10 -4.39
C PHE A 286 -2.62 24.58 -4.21
N SER A 287 -1.56 23.93 -4.70
CA SER A 287 -1.44 22.48 -4.60
C SER A 287 -1.50 22.03 -3.14
N ASN A 288 -2.28 20.99 -2.86
CA ASN A 288 -2.52 20.45 -1.52
C ASN A 288 -3.12 21.44 -0.50
N ALA A 289 -3.62 22.61 -0.92
CA ALA A 289 -4.24 23.59 -0.03
C ALA A 289 -5.61 23.10 0.50
N ASN A 290 -5.98 23.56 1.70
CA ASN A 290 -7.32 23.42 2.25
C ASN A 290 -8.18 24.64 1.89
N LEU A 291 -9.07 24.44 0.93
CA LEU A 291 -10.00 25.42 0.36
C LEU A 291 -11.46 25.01 0.66
N THR A 292 -11.69 24.30 1.76
CA THR A 292 -13.03 23.81 2.11
C THR A 292 -14.00 24.98 2.30
N GLY A 293 -15.14 24.95 1.60
CA GLY A 293 -16.19 25.97 1.72
C GLY A 293 -15.82 27.37 1.25
N ILE A 294 -14.69 27.52 0.55
CA ILE A 294 -14.20 28.84 0.13
C ILE A 294 -15.09 29.45 -0.96
N ASP A 295 -15.22 30.77 -0.96
CA ASP A 295 -15.89 31.51 -2.04
C ASP A 295 -14.85 32.01 -3.06
N LEU A 296 -14.82 31.34 -4.22
CA LEU A 296 -14.03 31.68 -5.41
C LEU A 296 -14.95 32.06 -6.58
N SER A 297 -16.21 32.44 -6.30
CA SER A 297 -17.16 32.81 -7.35
C SER A 297 -16.63 33.99 -8.17
N SER A 298 -16.76 33.89 -9.50
CA SER A 298 -16.26 34.86 -10.49
C SER A 298 -14.75 35.13 -10.46
N ALA A 299 -13.94 34.32 -9.77
CA ALA A 299 -12.50 34.50 -9.72
C ALA A 299 -11.81 34.15 -11.06
N ASN A 300 -10.69 34.82 -11.37
CA ASN A 300 -9.80 34.39 -12.44
C ASN A 300 -8.79 33.38 -11.91
N LEU A 301 -9.04 32.10 -12.17
CA LEU A 301 -8.23 30.94 -11.75
C LEU A 301 -7.46 30.33 -12.93
N SER A 302 -7.25 31.07 -14.02
CA SER A 302 -6.55 30.53 -15.17
C SER A 302 -5.13 30.08 -14.82
N GLU A 303 -4.67 28.96 -15.37
CA GLU A 303 -3.35 28.35 -15.14
C GLU A 303 -3.02 28.02 -13.68
N THR A 304 -4.02 28.05 -12.79
CA THR A 304 -3.83 27.86 -11.36
C THR A 304 -3.64 26.37 -11.02
N ASP A 305 -2.74 26.06 -10.10
CA ASP A 305 -2.49 24.69 -9.65
C ASP A 305 -3.27 24.33 -8.39
N PHE A 306 -4.28 23.48 -8.51
CA PHE A 306 -5.06 22.91 -7.40
C PHE A 306 -4.73 21.42 -7.17
N SER A 307 -3.60 20.91 -7.67
CA SER A 307 -3.28 19.48 -7.56
C SER A 307 -3.30 19.00 -6.11
N GLY A 308 -4.12 17.99 -5.81
CA GLY A 308 -4.29 17.46 -4.46
C GLY A 308 -5.01 18.38 -3.45
N ALA A 309 -5.52 19.54 -3.88
CA ALA A 309 -6.22 20.48 -2.99
C ALA A 309 -7.57 19.94 -2.52
N ASN A 310 -8.01 20.36 -1.32
CA ASN A 310 -9.34 20.08 -0.80
C ASN A 310 -10.27 21.27 -1.02
N LEU A 311 -11.14 21.17 -2.03
CA LEU A 311 -12.16 22.14 -2.44
C LEU A 311 -13.58 21.70 -2.03
N THR A 312 -13.71 20.85 -1.00
CA THR A 312 -15.02 20.32 -0.58
C THR A 312 -15.97 21.48 -0.25
N GLY A 313 -17.13 21.54 -0.90
CA GLY A 313 -18.12 22.60 -0.69
C GLY A 313 -17.71 24.01 -1.15
N ALA A 314 -16.61 24.16 -1.88
CA ALA A 314 -16.18 25.46 -2.40
C ALA A 314 -17.17 26.02 -3.44
N ASP A 315 -17.33 27.34 -3.52
CA ASP A 315 -18.10 28.00 -4.56
C ASP A 315 -17.16 28.50 -5.68
N LEU A 316 -17.24 27.89 -6.87
CA LEU A 316 -16.49 28.30 -8.06
C LEU A 316 -17.43 28.81 -9.16
N LYS A 317 -18.65 29.24 -8.81
CA LYS A 317 -19.63 29.72 -9.77
C LYS A 317 -19.03 30.80 -10.68
N GLU A 318 -19.20 30.66 -12.00
CA GLU A 318 -18.71 31.62 -13.01
C GLU A 318 -17.19 31.90 -12.96
N ALA A 319 -16.39 31.06 -12.27
CA ALA A 319 -14.95 31.23 -12.23
C ALA A 319 -14.31 30.85 -13.58
N ASN A 320 -13.24 31.56 -13.97
CA ASN A 320 -12.43 31.17 -15.12
C ASN A 320 -11.39 30.14 -14.69
N ILE A 321 -11.55 28.88 -15.08
CA ILE A 321 -10.61 27.78 -14.76
C ILE A 321 -9.77 27.33 -15.96
N SER A 322 -9.61 28.18 -16.97
CA SER A 322 -8.79 27.88 -18.16
C SER A 322 -7.39 27.45 -17.79
N PHE A 323 -6.99 26.26 -18.23
CA PHE A 323 -5.68 25.63 -17.98
C PHE A 323 -5.38 25.35 -16.50
N ALA A 324 -6.38 25.40 -15.62
CA ALA A 324 -6.21 25.05 -14.22
C ALA A 324 -5.93 23.54 -14.05
N LYS A 325 -5.16 23.18 -13.02
CA LYS A 325 -4.77 21.80 -12.69
C LYS A 325 -5.53 21.31 -11.47
N PHE A 326 -6.34 20.27 -11.61
CA PHE A 326 -7.12 19.65 -10.55
C PHE A 326 -6.74 18.18 -10.30
N GLN A 327 -5.56 17.73 -10.74
CA GLN A 327 -5.11 16.34 -10.56
C GLN A 327 -5.17 15.94 -9.07
N GLY A 328 -6.01 14.96 -8.74
CA GLY A 328 -6.18 14.49 -7.35
C GLY A 328 -6.89 15.46 -6.41
N ALA A 329 -7.46 16.56 -6.90
CA ALA A 329 -8.21 17.51 -6.08
C ALA A 329 -9.57 16.93 -5.64
N ASN A 330 -10.05 17.34 -4.47
CA ASN A 330 -11.37 16.96 -3.98
C ASN A 330 -12.36 18.12 -4.08
N LEU A 331 -13.25 18.11 -5.08
CA LEU A 331 -14.32 19.09 -5.31
C LEU A 331 -15.70 18.56 -4.88
N THR A 332 -15.77 17.59 -3.97
CA THR A 332 -17.06 17.02 -3.52
C THR A 332 -17.97 18.12 -2.98
N GLY A 333 -19.17 18.27 -3.55
CA GLY A 333 -20.14 19.29 -3.14
C GLY A 333 -19.78 20.73 -3.53
N ALA A 334 -18.72 20.95 -4.32
CA ALA A 334 -18.40 22.27 -4.85
C ALA A 334 -19.45 22.74 -5.86
N ASN A 335 -19.65 24.06 -5.95
CA ASN A 335 -20.51 24.68 -6.96
C ASN A 335 -19.67 25.03 -8.20
N LEU A 336 -19.97 24.40 -9.33
CA LEU A 336 -19.29 24.61 -10.62
C LEU A 336 -20.23 25.24 -11.68
N ASP A 337 -21.36 25.80 -11.25
CA ASP A 337 -22.34 26.39 -12.17
C ASP A 337 -21.73 27.56 -12.95
N GLY A 338 -21.93 27.57 -14.27
CA GLY A 338 -21.45 28.66 -15.13
C GLY A 338 -19.92 28.74 -15.28
N VAL A 339 -19.18 27.77 -14.76
CA VAL A 339 -17.77 27.58 -15.11
C VAL A 339 -17.70 27.33 -16.62
N ALA A 340 -16.84 28.04 -17.34
CA ALA A 340 -16.70 27.88 -18.78
C ALA A 340 -16.07 26.52 -19.10
N ILE A 341 -16.87 25.50 -19.42
CA ILE A 341 -16.37 24.13 -19.71
C ILE A 341 -15.65 24.06 -21.07
N GLU A 342 -15.77 25.10 -21.91
CA GLU A 342 -14.87 25.32 -23.07
C GLU A 342 -13.39 25.51 -22.67
N SER A 343 -13.14 25.74 -21.38
CA SER A 343 -11.82 25.97 -20.81
C SER A 343 -11.14 24.64 -20.50
N PHE A 344 -10.00 24.35 -21.14
CA PHE A 344 -9.22 23.14 -20.87
C PHE A 344 -8.74 23.12 -19.41
N PHE A 345 -9.20 22.21 -18.56
CA PHE A 345 -8.63 22.00 -17.22
C PHE A 345 -8.14 20.55 -17.07
N LEU A 346 -7.11 20.35 -16.25
CA LEU A 346 -6.42 19.07 -16.13
C LEU A 346 -6.91 18.32 -14.89
N TYR A 347 -7.14 17.01 -14.99
CA TYR A 347 -7.59 16.19 -13.86
C TYR A 347 -7.09 14.74 -14.02
N ASN A 348 -7.32 13.87 -13.03
CA ASN A 348 -6.98 12.45 -13.12
C ASN A 348 -8.00 11.57 -12.37
N ASP A 349 -7.76 10.25 -12.24
CA ASP A 349 -8.69 9.31 -11.58
C ASP A 349 -8.92 9.61 -10.10
N SER A 350 -7.98 10.33 -9.49
CA SER A 350 -8.05 10.70 -8.10
C SER A 350 -8.84 11.99 -7.88
N THR A 351 -9.16 12.74 -8.94
CA THR A 351 -9.96 13.96 -8.86
C THR A 351 -11.42 13.61 -8.57
N ARG A 352 -12.01 14.24 -7.54
CA ARG A 352 -13.40 13.99 -7.12
C ARG A 352 -14.28 15.18 -7.48
N PHE A 353 -15.15 15.04 -8.46
CA PHE A 353 -16.09 16.08 -8.86
C PHE A 353 -17.38 16.06 -8.02
N PRO A 354 -18.15 17.16 -7.95
CA PRO A 354 -19.46 17.17 -7.33
C PRO A 354 -20.43 16.27 -8.10
N ALA A 355 -21.38 15.63 -7.41
CA ALA A 355 -22.31 14.69 -8.02
C ALA A 355 -23.24 15.32 -9.09
N SER A 356 -23.45 16.63 -9.03
CA SER A 356 -24.20 17.42 -10.01
C SER A 356 -23.38 17.85 -11.22
N PHE A 357 -22.06 17.66 -11.20
CA PHE A 357 -21.17 18.10 -12.27
C PHE A 357 -21.00 17.02 -13.33
N SER A 358 -21.30 17.38 -14.57
CA SER A 358 -21.15 16.54 -15.74
C SER A 358 -20.10 17.16 -16.63
N LEU A 359 -19.04 16.40 -16.94
CA LEU A 359 -17.95 16.84 -17.82
C LEU A 359 -18.44 17.15 -19.25
N THR A 360 -19.61 16.63 -19.65
CA THR A 360 -20.20 16.85 -20.97
C THR A 360 -21.16 18.04 -21.03
N ASP A 361 -21.59 18.57 -19.89
CA ASP A 361 -22.61 19.62 -19.86
C ASP A 361 -22.00 20.93 -20.37
N GLY A 362 -22.71 21.65 -21.25
CA GLY A 362 -22.24 22.91 -21.83
C GLY A 362 -21.21 22.78 -22.96
N LEU A 363 -20.69 21.59 -23.27
CA LEU A 363 -19.88 21.36 -24.47
C LEU A 363 -20.78 21.19 -25.69
N ASN A 364 -20.51 21.96 -26.76
CA ASN A 364 -21.10 21.68 -28.07
C ASN A 364 -20.39 20.47 -28.69
N LEU A 365 -20.77 19.27 -28.25
CA LEU A 365 -20.14 18.03 -28.71
C LEU A 365 -20.36 17.77 -30.22
N ASP A 366 -21.31 18.44 -30.84
CA ASP A 366 -21.55 18.35 -32.29
C ASP A 366 -20.65 19.30 -33.11
N GLU A 367 -19.83 20.11 -32.45
CA GLU A 367 -18.78 20.86 -33.14
C GLU A 367 -17.71 19.91 -33.70
N PRO A 368 -17.26 20.13 -34.95
CA PRO A 368 -16.15 19.37 -35.49
C PRO A 368 -14.87 19.53 -34.66
N ILE A 369 -14.15 18.42 -34.49
CA ILE A 369 -12.82 18.37 -33.84
C ILE A 369 -11.81 19.24 -34.63
N THR A 370 -11.94 19.25 -35.96
CA THR A 370 -11.03 19.89 -36.93
C THR A 370 -11.68 21.14 -37.56
N GLY A 371 -11.87 22.20 -36.77
CA GLY A 371 -12.27 23.52 -37.28
C GLY A 371 -13.56 23.53 -38.14
N LYS A 372 -13.80 24.62 -38.88
CA LYS A 372 -15.02 24.74 -39.69
C LYS A 372 -14.99 23.77 -40.88
N GLY A 373 -15.88 22.78 -40.86
CA GLY A 373 -16.07 21.81 -41.94
C GLY A 373 -15.43 20.44 -41.70
N GLY A 374 -14.84 20.23 -40.52
CA GLY A 374 -14.31 18.93 -40.11
C GLY A 374 -15.39 17.85 -40.05
N LYS A 375 -15.02 16.62 -40.38
CA LYS A 375 -15.98 15.50 -40.48
C LYS A 375 -16.29 14.83 -39.14
N PHE A 376 -15.31 14.84 -38.24
CA PHE A 376 -15.41 14.16 -36.95
C PHE A 376 -15.81 15.14 -35.84
N THR A 377 -16.76 14.77 -35.00
CA THR A 377 -17.26 15.61 -33.90
C THR A 377 -16.84 15.06 -32.55
N TRP A 378 -16.82 15.91 -31.51
CA TRP A 378 -16.50 15.48 -30.14
C TRP A 378 -17.50 14.45 -29.61
N SER A 379 -18.75 14.49 -30.06
CA SER A 379 -19.79 13.50 -29.77
C SER A 379 -19.47 12.11 -30.33
N MET A 380 -18.68 12.03 -31.41
CA MET A 380 -18.16 10.77 -31.95
C MET A 380 -16.93 10.27 -31.17
N ALA A 381 -16.06 11.19 -30.74
CA ALA A 381 -14.84 10.84 -29.99
C ALA A 381 -15.08 10.46 -28.53
N LEU A 382 -16.22 10.84 -27.97
CA LEU A 382 -16.55 10.66 -26.55
C LEU A 382 -17.75 9.73 -26.33
N LYS A 383 -18.20 9.02 -27.37
CA LYS A 383 -19.31 8.08 -27.28
C LYS A 383 -18.90 6.85 -26.44
N ASN A 384 -19.86 6.20 -25.76
CA ASN A 384 -19.67 4.95 -25.00
C ASN A 384 -18.95 5.00 -23.64
N GLY A 385 -19.12 6.07 -22.86
CA GLY A 385 -18.54 6.12 -21.49
C GLY A 385 -17.02 6.20 -21.48
N GLU A 386 -16.46 6.58 -22.62
CA GLU A 386 -15.05 6.81 -22.84
C GLU A 386 -14.63 8.11 -22.14
N ARG A 387 -13.48 8.06 -21.49
CA ARG A 387 -13.03 9.08 -20.55
C ARG A 387 -12.72 10.39 -21.28
N MET A 388 -13.25 11.50 -20.77
CA MET A 388 -12.93 12.83 -21.25
C MET A 388 -11.42 13.13 -21.18
N PRO A 389 -10.90 14.00 -22.06
CA PRO A 389 -9.52 14.47 -22.03
C PRO A 389 -9.06 14.87 -20.65
N ASN A 390 -8.06 14.17 -20.11
CA ASN A 390 -7.45 14.50 -18.82
C ASN A 390 -6.13 15.30 -18.99
N SER A 391 -5.71 15.57 -20.23
CA SER A 391 -4.47 16.29 -20.55
C SER A 391 -4.58 17.14 -21.82
N VAL A 392 -3.84 18.26 -21.89
CA VAL A 392 -3.72 19.09 -23.12
C VAL A 392 -3.17 18.25 -24.28
N SER A 393 -2.17 17.41 -24.00
CA SER A 393 -1.58 16.52 -25.01
C SER A 393 -2.58 15.50 -25.56
N PHE A 394 -3.54 15.03 -24.77
CA PHE A 394 -4.61 14.16 -25.24
C PHE A 394 -5.54 14.88 -26.22
N VAL A 395 -5.94 16.12 -25.93
CA VAL A 395 -6.77 16.94 -26.83
C VAL A 395 -6.04 17.18 -28.15
N GLU A 396 -4.77 17.60 -28.07
CA GLU A 396 -3.93 17.81 -29.25
C GLU A 396 -3.74 16.52 -30.04
N SER A 397 -3.63 15.38 -29.36
CA SER A 397 -3.55 14.06 -30.00
C SER A 397 -4.84 13.71 -30.74
N ILE A 398 -6.03 13.93 -30.14
CA ILE A 398 -7.30 13.70 -30.81
C ILE A 398 -7.47 14.62 -32.02
N LYS A 399 -7.12 15.91 -31.91
CA LYS A 399 -7.15 16.84 -33.04
C LYS A 399 -6.23 16.39 -34.16
N THR A 400 -4.99 16.04 -33.83
CA THR A 400 -4.00 15.52 -34.77
C THR A 400 -4.50 14.23 -35.44
N LEU A 401 -5.10 13.33 -34.67
CA LEU A 401 -5.65 12.07 -35.16
C LEU A 401 -6.82 12.32 -36.11
N ALA A 402 -7.75 13.21 -35.76
CA ALA A 402 -8.88 13.58 -36.61
C ALA A 402 -8.40 14.16 -37.97
N GLU A 403 -7.41 15.06 -37.97
CA GLU A 403 -6.81 15.59 -39.21
C GLU A 403 -6.16 14.48 -40.07
N GLN A 404 -5.51 13.52 -39.42
CA GLN A 404 -4.89 12.40 -40.13
C GLN A 404 -5.94 11.42 -40.68
N LEU A 405 -7.02 11.17 -39.96
CA LEU A 405 -8.14 10.34 -40.40
C LEU A 405 -8.85 10.93 -41.62
N GLU A 406 -9.01 12.25 -41.69
CA GLU A 406 -9.53 12.92 -42.90
C GLU A 406 -8.61 12.68 -44.12
N LYS A 407 -7.29 12.68 -43.93
CA LYS A 407 -6.32 12.34 -44.99
C LYS A 407 -6.41 10.87 -45.39
N VAL A 408 -6.57 9.97 -44.42
CA VAL A 408 -6.78 8.53 -44.66
C VAL A 408 -8.02 8.33 -45.53
N GLU A 409 -9.15 8.93 -45.16
CA GLU A 409 -10.39 8.84 -45.94
C GLU A 409 -10.21 9.36 -47.38
N ALA A 410 -9.57 10.52 -47.54
CA ALA A 410 -9.31 11.11 -48.86
C ALA A 410 -8.44 10.21 -49.75
N GLN A 411 -7.47 9.49 -49.19
CA GLN A 411 -6.55 8.63 -49.93
C GLN A 411 -7.11 7.24 -50.24
N LEU A 412 -7.95 6.72 -49.36
CA LEU A 412 -8.73 5.51 -49.60
C LEU A 412 -9.90 5.77 -50.56
N GLY A 413 -10.39 7.01 -50.65
CA GLY A 413 -11.47 7.38 -51.58
C GLY A 413 -12.81 6.70 -51.28
N VAL A 414 -12.96 6.17 -50.06
CA VAL A 414 -14.16 5.50 -49.56
C VAL A 414 -14.48 6.00 -48.16
N PRO A 415 -15.76 6.04 -47.76
CA PRO A 415 -16.13 6.51 -46.44
C PRO A 415 -15.53 5.61 -45.34
N ILE A 416 -14.92 6.23 -44.33
CA ILE A 416 -14.44 5.53 -43.13
C ILE A 416 -15.43 5.73 -41.98
N THR A 417 -15.68 4.66 -41.22
CA THR A 417 -16.43 4.75 -39.95
C THR A 417 -15.45 4.58 -38.80
N VAL A 418 -15.29 5.61 -37.96
CA VAL A 418 -14.48 5.48 -36.74
C VAL A 418 -15.32 4.76 -35.69
N THR A 419 -14.87 3.58 -35.29
CA THR A 419 -15.54 2.71 -34.32
C THR A 419 -15.02 2.89 -32.91
N SER A 420 -13.81 3.43 -32.75
CA SER A 420 -13.16 3.73 -31.47
C SER A 420 -12.08 4.80 -31.67
N TRP A 421 -11.96 5.74 -30.72
CA TRP A 421 -10.89 6.76 -30.67
C TRP A 421 -9.78 6.41 -29.67
N TYR A 422 -9.72 5.13 -29.31
CA TYR A 422 -8.70 4.51 -28.47
C TYR A 422 -8.46 3.08 -28.97
N ARG A 423 -7.34 2.48 -28.58
CA ARG A 423 -7.07 1.07 -28.87
C ARG A 423 -7.74 0.18 -27.81
N PRO A 424 -8.68 -0.72 -28.18
CA PRO A 424 -9.33 -1.60 -27.22
C PRO A 424 -8.34 -2.55 -26.50
N PRO A 425 -8.54 -2.83 -25.19
CA PRO A 425 -7.68 -3.74 -24.42
C PRO A 425 -7.53 -5.14 -25.04
N GLU A 426 -8.55 -5.63 -25.75
CA GLU A 426 -8.56 -6.91 -26.46
C GLU A 426 -7.55 -6.95 -27.60
N ILE A 427 -7.36 -5.82 -28.29
CA ILE A 427 -6.42 -5.69 -29.40
C ILE A 427 -5.00 -5.53 -28.88
N ASN A 428 -4.80 -4.77 -27.80
CA ASN A 428 -3.51 -4.64 -27.10
C ASN A 428 -2.91 -5.99 -26.70
N ARG A 429 -3.75 -6.92 -26.21
CA ARG A 429 -3.34 -8.30 -25.87
C ARG A 429 -2.94 -9.14 -27.09
N ARG A 430 -3.53 -8.88 -28.26
CA ARG A 430 -3.29 -9.65 -29.49
C ARG A 430 -2.04 -9.23 -30.25
N VAL A 431 -1.59 -7.98 -30.08
CA VAL A 431 -0.38 -7.44 -30.74
C VAL A 431 0.89 -7.59 -29.90
N GLY A 432 0.89 -8.47 -28.90
CA GLY A 432 2.08 -8.78 -28.08
C GLY A 432 2.46 -7.71 -27.05
N GLY A 433 1.57 -6.76 -26.76
CA GLY A 433 1.77 -5.82 -25.65
C GLY A 433 1.69 -6.55 -24.31
N SER A 434 2.64 -6.28 -23.40
CA SER A 434 2.46 -6.67 -22.00
C SER A 434 1.12 -6.09 -21.53
N GLY A 435 0.28 -6.86 -20.84
CA GLY A 435 -1.09 -6.45 -20.46
C GLY A 435 -1.19 -5.17 -19.63
N ALA A 436 -0.07 -4.51 -19.31
CA ALA A 436 0.04 -3.23 -18.62
C ALA A 436 0.72 -2.11 -19.44
N SER A 437 1.29 -2.38 -20.63
CA SER A 437 1.97 -1.34 -21.43
C SER A 437 1.02 -0.71 -22.44
N ALA A 438 0.75 0.59 -22.24
CA ALA A 438 0.21 1.54 -23.19
C ALA A 438 -1.31 1.47 -23.46
N HIS A 439 -2.10 1.84 -22.45
CA HIS A 439 -3.27 2.67 -22.73
C HIS A 439 -2.73 3.99 -23.28
N VAL A 440 -2.82 4.20 -24.59
CA VAL A 440 -2.52 5.51 -25.17
C VAL A 440 -3.85 6.12 -25.58
N GLU A 441 -4.61 6.49 -24.55
CA GLU A 441 -5.84 7.25 -24.66
C GLU A 441 -5.59 8.41 -25.66
N GLY A 442 -6.44 8.53 -26.70
CA GLY A 442 -6.40 9.64 -27.66
C GLY A 442 -5.29 9.58 -28.71
N LYS A 443 -4.51 8.49 -28.75
CA LYS A 443 -3.43 8.28 -29.74
C LYS A 443 -3.66 7.09 -30.64
N ALA A 444 -4.87 6.53 -30.68
CA ALA A 444 -5.19 5.45 -31.60
C ALA A 444 -6.64 5.55 -32.09
N ALA A 445 -6.91 5.10 -33.32
CA ALA A 445 -8.25 5.00 -33.87
C ALA A 445 -8.48 3.64 -34.53
N ASP A 446 -9.67 3.08 -34.31
CA ASP A 446 -10.15 1.92 -35.02
C ASP A 446 -11.16 2.35 -36.07
N ILE A 447 -10.84 2.11 -37.35
CA ILE A 447 -11.71 2.43 -38.47
C ILE A 447 -12.23 1.17 -39.15
N GLN A 448 -13.48 1.24 -39.58
CA GLN A 448 -14.18 0.19 -40.31
C GLN A 448 -14.43 0.62 -41.76
N LEU A 449 -14.19 -0.32 -42.68
CA LEU A 449 -14.48 -0.20 -44.11
C LEU A 449 -15.45 -1.30 -44.57
N GLU A 450 -16.15 -1.05 -45.70
CA GLU A 450 -17.03 -2.03 -46.34
C GLU A 450 -16.26 -3.22 -46.96
N ALA A 451 -16.96 -4.35 -47.13
CA ALA A 451 -16.42 -5.60 -47.66
C ALA A 451 -15.81 -5.45 -49.06
N GLY A 452 -14.61 -6.00 -49.28
CA GLY A 452 -14.03 -6.14 -50.62
C GLY A 452 -13.46 -4.85 -51.22
N THR A 453 -13.40 -3.76 -50.44
CA THR A 453 -12.84 -2.48 -50.88
C THR A 453 -11.32 -2.50 -50.97
N TYR A 454 -10.65 -3.09 -49.97
CA TYR A 454 -9.19 -3.20 -49.90
C TYR A 454 -8.76 -4.48 -49.18
N THR A 455 -7.60 -5.00 -49.57
CA THR A 455 -6.83 -6.00 -48.81
C THR A 455 -5.90 -5.29 -47.81
N CYS A 456 -5.45 -5.98 -46.76
CA CYS A 456 -4.50 -5.38 -45.81
C CYS A 456 -3.20 -4.90 -46.49
N SER A 457 -2.74 -5.60 -47.53
CA SER A 457 -1.55 -5.20 -48.31
C SER A 457 -1.75 -3.87 -49.05
N GLU A 458 -2.93 -3.67 -49.65
CA GLU A 458 -3.29 -2.42 -50.32
C GLU A 458 -3.42 -1.26 -49.34
N ILE A 459 -3.92 -1.52 -48.12
CA ILE A 459 -3.97 -0.52 -47.05
C ILE A 459 -2.57 -0.09 -46.62
N PHE A 460 -1.66 -1.04 -46.35
CA PHE A 460 -0.28 -0.71 -45.97
C PHE A 460 0.45 0.06 -47.06
N THR A 461 0.19 -0.25 -48.33
CA THR A 461 0.78 0.48 -49.47
C THR A 461 0.20 1.88 -49.60
N LYS A 462 -1.12 2.04 -49.42
CA LYS A 462 -1.79 3.34 -49.52
C LYS A 462 -1.51 4.25 -48.33
N LEU A 463 -1.19 3.70 -47.17
CA LEU A 463 -0.96 4.45 -45.94
C LEU A 463 0.52 4.40 -45.51
N ASP A 464 1.45 4.24 -46.45
CA ASP A 464 2.89 4.16 -46.22
C ASP A 464 3.49 5.43 -45.55
N TRP A 465 2.81 6.57 -45.69
CA TRP A 465 3.14 7.83 -45.04
C TRP A 465 2.74 7.85 -43.55
N TRP A 466 1.87 6.94 -43.10
CA TRP A 466 1.47 6.84 -41.71
C TRP A 466 2.64 6.35 -40.89
N ARG A 467 3.19 7.23 -40.04
CA ARG A 467 4.45 6.95 -39.35
C ARG A 467 4.27 6.04 -38.13
N GLY A 468 3.06 5.95 -37.58
CA GLY A 468 2.77 5.07 -36.45
C GLY A 468 2.45 3.65 -36.88
N GLY A 469 1.85 2.88 -35.98
CA GLY A 469 1.49 1.49 -36.25
C GLY A 469 0.21 1.39 -37.09
N ILE A 470 0.21 0.44 -38.03
CA ILE A 470 -1.00 0.08 -38.78
C ILE A 470 -1.29 -1.40 -38.54
N GLY A 471 -2.41 -1.65 -37.87
CA GLY A 471 -3.00 -2.96 -37.74
C GLY A 471 -4.10 -3.19 -38.75
N CYS A 472 -4.20 -4.37 -39.35
CA CYS A 472 -5.31 -4.71 -40.22
C CYS A 472 -5.83 -6.11 -39.95
N HIS A 473 -7.15 -6.25 -39.87
CA HIS A 473 -7.80 -7.55 -39.73
C HIS A 473 -9.16 -7.61 -40.43
N THR A 474 -9.54 -8.80 -40.88
CA THR A 474 -10.82 -9.03 -41.56
C THR A 474 -11.73 -9.93 -40.71
N VAL A 475 -13.00 -9.57 -40.59
CA VAL A 475 -14.04 -10.40 -39.96
C VAL A 475 -14.91 -11.02 -41.06
N ASP A 476 -15.04 -12.35 -41.05
CA ASP A 476 -15.87 -13.16 -41.97
C ASP A 476 -15.68 -12.84 -43.46
N SER A 477 -14.47 -12.47 -43.87
CA SER A 477 -14.13 -12.02 -45.23
C SER A 477 -14.96 -10.82 -45.74
N LYS A 478 -15.64 -10.10 -44.84
CA LYS A 478 -16.64 -9.06 -45.17
C LYS A 478 -16.40 -7.71 -44.50
N ILE A 479 -15.62 -7.62 -43.43
CA ILE A 479 -15.42 -6.34 -42.76
C ILE A 479 -13.94 -6.16 -42.48
N LEU A 480 -13.37 -5.08 -43.01
CA LEU A 480 -11.98 -4.72 -42.77
C LEU A 480 -11.93 -3.71 -41.62
N PHE A 481 -11.20 -4.06 -40.57
CA PHE A 481 -10.87 -3.18 -39.46
C PHE A 481 -9.40 -2.77 -39.57
N ILE A 482 -9.16 -1.47 -39.45
CA ILE A 482 -7.82 -0.90 -39.47
C ILE A 482 -7.59 -0.18 -38.14
N HIS A 483 -6.49 -0.51 -37.49
CA HIS A 483 -6.02 0.09 -36.25
C HIS A 483 -4.90 1.05 -36.58
N LEU A 484 -5.03 2.31 -36.18
CA LEU A 484 -4.07 3.37 -36.50
C LEU A 484 -3.57 3.98 -35.20
N ASP A 485 -2.27 3.97 -34.95
CA ASP A 485 -1.69 4.62 -33.77
C ASP A 485 -0.85 5.85 -34.15
N LEU A 486 -0.89 6.90 -33.34
CA LEU A 486 0.05 8.01 -33.36
C LEU A 486 1.33 7.59 -32.62
N ILE A 487 2.49 8.05 -33.12
CA ILE A 487 3.78 7.77 -32.46
C ILE A 487 3.86 8.46 -31.10
N GLU A 488 4.29 7.72 -30.08
CA GLU A 488 5.16 8.22 -28.98
C GLU A 488 6.19 7.14 -28.61
N PRO A 489 7.33 7.49 -27.99
CA PRO A 489 8.65 6.99 -28.38
C PRO A 489 8.80 5.48 -28.17
N PHE A 490 8.90 4.73 -29.26
CA PHE A 490 9.61 3.46 -29.20
C PHE A 490 11.11 3.75 -29.15
N PRO A 491 11.90 3.00 -28.35
CA PRO A 491 13.35 3.17 -28.29
C PRO A 491 13.92 3.21 -29.71
N SER A 492 14.74 4.22 -29.98
CA SER A 492 15.35 4.51 -31.27
C SER A 492 15.85 3.24 -31.97
N GLY A 493 15.15 2.81 -33.03
CA GLY A 493 15.60 1.68 -33.86
C GLY A 493 14.52 0.92 -34.63
N SER A 494 13.23 1.00 -34.26
CA SER A 494 12.17 0.27 -34.98
C SER A 494 11.37 1.18 -35.90
N GLY A 495 11.44 0.94 -37.22
CA GLY A 495 10.57 1.57 -38.21
C GLY A 495 9.08 1.26 -37.98
N ALA A 496 8.22 1.90 -38.78
CA ALA A 496 6.77 1.66 -38.76
C ALA A 496 6.48 0.15 -38.78
N ARG A 497 5.84 -0.37 -37.74
CA ARG A 497 5.46 -1.78 -37.67
C ARG A 497 4.09 -1.92 -38.32
N HIS A 498 4.04 -2.57 -39.48
CA HIS A 498 2.79 -3.12 -40.00
C HIS A 498 2.53 -4.44 -39.28
N TRP A 499 1.33 -4.64 -38.72
CA TRP A 499 0.95 -5.94 -38.18
C TRP A 499 -0.38 -6.39 -38.78
N LYS A 500 -0.43 -7.68 -39.13
CA LYS A 500 -1.63 -8.33 -39.65
C LYS A 500 -2.14 -9.29 -38.59
N ILE A 501 -3.41 -9.16 -38.21
CA ILE A 501 -4.05 -10.12 -37.29
C ILE A 501 -4.77 -11.15 -38.17
N ASP A 502 -4.12 -12.30 -38.43
CA ASP A 502 -4.74 -13.42 -39.15
C ASP A 502 -5.66 -14.21 -38.20
N ARG A 503 -6.95 -14.36 -38.54
CA ARG A 503 -7.86 -15.26 -37.80
C ARG A 503 -7.85 -16.65 -38.45
N GLY A 504 -7.30 -17.60 -37.70
CA GLY A 504 -7.36 -19.02 -38.06
C GLY A 504 -7.16 -19.99 -36.89
N ARG A 505 -7.34 -19.59 -35.62
CA ARG A 505 -7.55 -20.46 -34.45
C ARG A 505 -7.73 -19.59 -33.19
N GLU A 506 -8.68 -19.93 -32.33
CA GLU A 506 -8.59 -19.52 -30.92
C GLU A 506 -7.28 -20.11 -30.36
N PRO A 507 -6.41 -19.32 -29.71
CA PRO A 507 -5.29 -19.91 -28.99
C PRO A 507 -5.85 -20.51 -27.71
N ASP A 508 -5.85 -21.84 -27.65
CA ASP A 508 -5.74 -22.52 -26.36
C ASP A 508 -4.59 -21.87 -25.59
N ALA A 509 -4.79 -21.72 -24.28
CA ALA A 509 -3.85 -21.07 -23.39
C ALA A 509 -2.45 -21.71 -23.48
N GLY A 510 -1.58 -21.12 -24.29
CA GLY A 510 -0.16 -21.47 -24.35
C GLY A 510 0.35 -21.73 -25.77
N GLU A 511 0.56 -20.68 -26.56
CA GLU A 511 1.63 -20.67 -27.55
C GLU A 511 1.93 -19.23 -27.97
N ALA A 512 3.16 -18.79 -27.65
CA ALA A 512 3.73 -17.56 -28.18
C ALA A 512 4.26 -17.85 -29.59
N ALA A 513 3.74 -17.14 -30.60
CA ALA A 513 4.38 -17.08 -31.91
C ALA A 513 4.40 -15.61 -32.37
N ILE A 514 5.58 -15.02 -32.16
CA ILE A 514 6.10 -13.89 -32.91
C ILE A 514 6.46 -14.45 -34.29
N ASP A 515 6.08 -13.77 -35.38
CA ASP A 515 6.81 -13.88 -36.64
C ASP A 515 6.91 -12.48 -37.26
N GLU A 516 8.11 -12.20 -37.78
CA GLU A 516 8.79 -10.92 -38.01
C GLU A 516 8.07 -9.85 -38.86
#